data_AF-A0A7X6YLK6-F1
#
_entry.id   AF-A0A7X6YLK6-F1
#
_cell.length_a   1.000
_cell.length_b   1.000
_cell.length_c   1.000
_cell.angle_alpha   90.00
_cell.angle_beta   90.00
_cell.angle_gamma   90.00
#
_symmetry.space_group_name_H-M   'P 1'
#
loop_
_entity.id
_entity.type
_entity.pdbx_description
1 polymer ?
#
loop_
_entity_poly.entity_id
_entity_poly.type
_entity_poly.pdbx_seq_one_letter_code
_entity_poly.pdbx_strand_id
1 'polypeptide(L)'
;MSNIKIEAINFLDSLFTQKDFYFLNSLEEEIQLIQEQIQKQENKRDLIVEAINYFESNLKKLNKENIAPISDLLEEIEKVFSLVNSNIKALYHLKEDLSTINSHIVNLLIAIESNPNSAQSYLGLVDDLKENIAEYSNYCTTIKSDIANNDLTINTFLSSDDFKNISKDLVTDASLFSNIPNVNVRKQGNIVNNSSSLSSEKNYINNVLRISEKDNKVYLPYKNNEIHSYLVQFPGDYRSAEDVIKKEFILPLDYYIKHPVLSRFREAYSLIRDREAKSVVEAIKYSMNLMFSYDLNPTIIAACKTQEQLENYLTCLENNELDNFKDFEIKFEISPL
;
A
#
# COMPACT_ATOMS: atom_id res chain seq x y z
N MET A 1 8.06 -18.06 -32.18
CA MET A 1 8.44 -17.71 -30.79
C MET A 1 7.24 -17.21 -29.94
N SER A 2 6.00 -17.59 -30.28
CA SER A 2 4.79 -17.29 -29.48
C SER A 2 4.65 -18.12 -28.20
N ASN A 3 5.50 -19.12 -27.98
CA ASN A 3 5.33 -20.11 -26.90
C ASN A 3 5.75 -19.62 -25.51
N ILE A 4 6.73 -18.70 -25.41
CA ILE A 4 7.30 -18.30 -24.11
C ILE A 4 6.29 -17.41 -23.32
N LYS A 5 5.58 -16.52 -24.03
CA LYS A 5 4.51 -15.69 -23.44
C LYS A 5 3.30 -16.52 -22.99
N ILE A 6 3.00 -17.62 -23.71
CA ILE A 6 1.90 -18.54 -23.37
C ILE A 6 2.26 -19.41 -22.15
N GLU A 7 3.52 -19.83 -22.00
CA GLU A 7 3.96 -20.63 -20.85
C GLU A 7 3.95 -19.85 -19.51
N ALA A 8 4.30 -18.57 -19.51
CA ALA A 8 4.27 -17.74 -18.29
C ALA A 8 2.83 -17.41 -17.82
N ILE A 9 1.91 -17.12 -18.74
CA ILE A 9 0.49 -16.90 -18.45
C ILE A 9 -0.16 -18.18 -17.89
N ASN A 10 0.23 -19.36 -18.38
CA ASN A 10 -0.30 -20.64 -17.91
C ASN A 10 0.20 -21.07 -16.53
N PHE A 11 1.37 -20.60 -16.08
CA PHE A 11 1.95 -21.04 -14.82
C PHE A 11 1.13 -20.54 -13.61
N LEU A 12 0.68 -19.29 -13.62
CA LEU A 12 -0.10 -18.72 -12.52
C LEU A 12 -1.53 -19.25 -12.43
N ASP A 13 -2.18 -19.38 -13.59
CA ASP A 13 -3.51 -19.98 -13.70
C ASP A 13 -3.49 -21.46 -13.27
N SER A 14 -2.32 -22.12 -13.27
CA SER A 14 -2.15 -23.46 -12.71
C SER A 14 -2.04 -23.50 -11.19
N LEU A 15 -1.67 -22.39 -10.55
CA LEU A 15 -1.43 -22.32 -9.10
C LEU A 15 -2.60 -21.71 -8.34
N PHE A 16 -3.29 -20.71 -8.90
CA PHE A 16 -4.34 -19.96 -8.22
C PHE A 16 -5.68 -20.06 -8.97
N THR A 17 -6.77 -20.09 -8.20
CA THR A 17 -8.12 -20.06 -8.76
C THR A 17 -8.56 -18.63 -9.08
N GLN A 18 -9.60 -18.50 -9.89
CA GLN A 18 -10.23 -17.20 -10.15
C GLN A 18 -10.70 -16.50 -8.86
N LYS A 19 -11.12 -17.27 -7.85
CA LYS A 19 -11.51 -16.74 -6.53
C LYS A 19 -10.30 -16.16 -5.78
N ASP A 20 -9.17 -16.86 -5.82
CA ASP A 20 -7.93 -16.39 -5.19
C ASP A 20 -7.47 -15.08 -5.84
N PHE A 21 -7.52 -15.02 -7.18
CA PHE A 21 -7.23 -13.77 -7.89
C PHE A 21 -8.22 -12.65 -7.54
N TYR A 22 -9.52 -12.93 -7.44
CA TYR A 22 -10.49 -11.92 -7.04
C TYR A 22 -10.18 -11.34 -5.66
N PHE A 23 -9.84 -12.20 -4.69
CA PHE A 23 -9.44 -11.76 -3.36
C PHE A 23 -8.15 -10.92 -3.39
N LEU A 24 -7.13 -11.36 -4.13
CA LEU A 24 -5.91 -10.57 -4.29
C LEU A 24 -6.20 -9.21 -4.95
N ASN A 25 -7.18 -9.14 -5.87
CA ASN A 25 -7.61 -7.89 -6.52
C ASN A 25 -8.27 -6.92 -5.53
N SER A 26 -8.99 -7.43 -4.53
CA SER A 26 -9.68 -6.62 -3.53
C SER A 26 -8.81 -6.27 -2.33
N LEU A 27 -7.62 -6.86 -2.18
CA LEU A 27 -6.82 -6.77 -0.96
C LEU A 27 -6.53 -5.32 -0.51
N GLU A 28 -6.21 -4.43 -1.45
CA GLU A 28 -5.95 -3.03 -1.12
C GLU A 28 -7.23 -2.25 -0.77
N GLU A 29 -8.30 -2.45 -1.55
CA GLU A 29 -9.61 -1.89 -1.22
C GLU A 29 -10.06 -2.37 0.16
N GLU A 30 -9.81 -3.63 0.49
CA GLU A 30 -10.10 -4.20 1.81
C GLU A 30 -9.25 -3.59 2.92
N ILE A 31 -7.94 -3.40 2.71
CA ILE A 31 -7.07 -2.69 3.66
C ILE A 31 -7.60 -1.27 3.91
N GLN A 32 -7.92 -0.53 2.84
CA GLN A 32 -8.43 0.83 2.97
C GLN A 32 -9.78 0.85 3.70
N LEU A 33 -10.70 -0.05 3.34
CA LEU A 33 -12.00 -0.17 4.00
C LEU A 33 -11.83 -0.51 5.49
N ILE A 34 -10.92 -1.43 5.84
CA ILE A 34 -10.63 -1.76 7.25
C ILE A 34 -10.08 -0.53 7.97
N GLN A 35 -9.16 0.22 7.38
CA GLN A 35 -8.62 1.46 7.98
C GLN A 35 -9.70 2.51 8.20
N GLU A 36 -10.58 2.73 7.21
CA GLU A 36 -11.71 3.65 7.34
C GLU A 36 -12.68 3.21 8.46
N GLN A 37 -12.91 1.90 8.62
CA GLN A 37 -13.73 1.37 9.71
C GLN A 37 -13.06 1.53 11.07
N ILE A 38 -11.74 1.29 11.17
CA ILE A 38 -10.97 1.54 12.41
C ILE A 38 -11.14 3.00 12.82
N GLN A 39 -10.92 3.94 11.91
CA GLN A 39 -11.06 5.37 12.20
C GLN A 39 -12.48 5.73 12.68
N LYS A 40 -13.52 5.16 12.05
CA LYS A 40 -14.91 5.37 12.50
C LYS A 40 -15.13 4.87 13.92
N GLN A 41 -14.60 3.69 14.27
CA GLN A 41 -14.75 3.13 15.62
C GLN A 41 -13.93 3.93 16.65
N GLU A 42 -12.71 4.36 16.30
CA GLU A 42 -11.89 5.22 17.15
C GLU A 42 -12.58 6.56 17.45
N ASN A 43 -13.19 7.20 16.44
CA ASN A 43 -13.98 8.42 16.65
C ASN A 43 -15.14 8.19 17.65
N LYS A 44 -15.85 7.05 17.56
CA LYS A 44 -16.91 6.70 18.52
C LYS A 44 -16.35 6.49 19.93
N ARG A 45 -15.20 5.82 20.04
CA ARG A 45 -14.51 5.61 21.32
C ARG A 45 -14.16 6.94 21.97
N ASP A 46 -13.63 7.88 21.19
CA ASP A 46 -13.17 9.16 21.70
C ASP A 46 -14.36 9.99 22.24
N LEU A 47 -15.52 9.97 21.56
CA LEU A 47 -16.77 10.55 22.08
C LEU A 47 -17.22 9.93 23.42
N ILE A 48 -17.07 8.61 23.57
CA ILE A 48 -17.42 7.91 24.81
C ILE A 48 -16.44 8.28 25.93
N VAL A 49 -15.15 8.38 25.63
CA VAL A 49 -14.12 8.81 26.58
C VAL A 49 -14.38 10.24 27.07
N GLU A 50 -14.79 11.14 26.17
CA GLU A 50 -15.21 12.50 26.56
C GLU A 50 -16.39 12.48 27.53
N ALA A 51 -17.39 11.63 27.28
CA ALA A 51 -18.53 11.47 28.20
C ALA A 51 -18.10 10.91 29.57
N ILE A 52 -17.22 9.92 29.61
CA ILE A 52 -16.65 9.37 30.85
C ILE A 52 -15.94 10.48 31.66
N ASN A 53 -15.09 11.27 31.01
CA ASN A 53 -14.34 12.35 31.65
C ASN A 53 -15.25 13.45 32.20
N TYR A 54 -16.34 13.77 31.48
CA TYR A 54 -17.38 14.67 31.96
C TYR A 54 -18.04 14.14 33.24
N PHE A 55 -18.40 12.86 33.25
CA PHE A 55 -18.99 12.23 34.44
C PHE A 55 -18.06 12.29 35.64
N GLU A 56 -16.79 11.90 35.47
CA GLU A 56 -15.82 11.94 36.58
C GLU A 56 -15.69 13.36 37.17
N SER A 57 -15.73 14.38 36.32
CA SER A 57 -15.62 15.79 36.71
C SER A 57 -16.86 16.33 37.44
N ASN A 58 -18.05 15.83 37.09
CA ASN A 58 -19.33 16.29 37.65
C ASN A 58 -19.85 15.42 38.80
N LEU A 59 -19.45 14.14 38.89
CA LEU A 59 -19.71 13.26 40.04
C LEU A 59 -19.20 13.88 41.35
N LYS A 60 -18.09 14.63 41.30
CA LYS A 60 -17.54 15.37 42.46
C LYS A 60 -18.48 16.48 42.99
N LYS A 61 -19.51 16.87 42.22
CA LYS A 61 -20.42 17.99 42.51
C LYS A 61 -21.86 17.55 42.83
N LEU A 62 -22.22 16.27 42.67
CA LEU A 62 -23.59 15.79 42.79
C LEU A 62 -23.93 15.30 44.21
N ASN A 63 -25.09 15.73 44.74
CA ASN A 63 -25.65 15.28 46.02
C ASN A 63 -26.29 13.87 45.90
N LYS A 64 -26.38 13.15 47.03
CA LYS A 64 -26.76 11.73 47.15
C LYS A 64 -28.15 11.32 46.60
N GLU A 65 -29.01 12.23 46.18
CA GLU A 65 -30.39 11.91 45.75
C GLU A 65 -30.53 11.49 44.28
N ASN A 66 -29.46 11.62 43.47
CA ASN A 66 -29.47 11.31 42.02
C ASN A 66 -28.71 10.02 41.63
N ILE A 67 -28.43 9.10 42.56
CA ILE A 67 -27.45 8.01 42.32
C ILE A 67 -27.94 6.91 41.37
N ALA A 68 -29.22 6.52 41.39
CA ALA A 68 -29.70 5.37 40.60
C ALA A 68 -29.67 5.61 39.07
N PRO A 69 -30.19 6.74 38.52
CA PRO A 69 -30.11 7.03 37.09
C PRO A 69 -28.66 7.17 36.58
N ILE A 70 -27.74 7.60 37.45
CA ILE A 70 -26.31 7.71 37.13
C ILE A 70 -25.66 6.32 37.02
N SER A 71 -26.07 5.37 37.86
CA SER A 71 -25.57 3.99 37.82
C SER A 71 -25.95 3.30 36.52
N ASP A 72 -27.21 3.39 36.10
CA ASP A 72 -27.70 2.77 34.86
C ASP A 72 -26.98 3.34 33.63
N LEU A 73 -26.72 4.65 33.63
CA LEU A 73 -26.00 5.33 32.55
C LEU A 73 -24.51 4.97 32.51
N LEU A 74 -23.87 4.78 33.67
CA LEU A 74 -22.49 4.30 33.75
C LEU A 74 -22.36 2.86 33.23
N GLU A 75 -23.29 1.98 33.58
CA GLU A 75 -23.33 0.61 33.05
C GLU A 75 -23.48 0.60 31.52
N GLU A 76 -24.31 1.49 30.96
CA GLU A 76 -24.49 1.61 29.52
C GLU A 76 -23.22 2.15 28.83
N ILE A 77 -22.56 3.14 29.43
CA ILE A 77 -21.27 3.67 28.94
C ILE A 77 -20.20 2.58 28.93
N GLU A 78 -20.04 1.83 30.03
CA GLU A 78 -19.06 0.75 30.12
C GLU A 78 -19.32 -0.33 29.07
N LYS A 79 -20.59 -0.70 28.88
CA LYS A 79 -21.00 -1.65 27.85
C LYS A 79 -20.62 -1.15 26.46
N VAL A 80 -21.02 0.07 26.09
CA VAL A 80 -20.76 0.63 24.75
C VAL A 80 -19.26 0.82 24.52
N PHE A 81 -18.51 1.26 25.53
CA PHE A 81 -17.05 1.36 25.48
C PHE A 81 -16.39 0.00 25.22
N SER A 82 -16.84 -1.06 25.90
CA SER A 82 -16.36 -2.43 25.68
C SER A 82 -16.64 -2.90 24.24
N LEU A 83 -17.84 -2.65 23.72
CA LEU A 83 -18.21 -3.01 22.35
C LEU A 83 -17.35 -2.30 21.30
N VAL A 84 -17.13 -0.99 21.42
CA VAL A 84 -16.28 -0.23 20.50
C VAL A 84 -14.85 -0.76 20.52
N ASN A 85 -14.28 -1.02 21.69
CA ASN A 85 -12.92 -1.56 21.78
C ASN A 85 -12.81 -2.98 21.20
N SER A 86 -13.86 -3.80 21.37
CA SER A 86 -13.93 -5.12 20.72
C SER A 86 -13.95 -5.00 19.20
N ASN A 87 -14.73 -4.07 18.64
CA ASN A 87 -14.75 -3.80 17.20
C ASN A 87 -13.36 -3.38 16.69
N ILE A 88 -12.72 -2.43 17.37
CA ILE A 88 -11.38 -1.94 17.02
C ILE A 88 -10.38 -3.10 17.00
N LYS A 89 -10.38 -3.94 18.06
CA LYS A 89 -9.48 -5.09 18.15
C LYS A 89 -9.68 -6.08 16.99
N ALA A 90 -10.92 -6.40 16.66
CA ALA A 90 -11.24 -7.30 15.55
C ALA A 90 -10.78 -6.75 14.20
N LEU A 91 -10.95 -5.45 13.96
CA LEU A 91 -10.48 -4.78 12.73
C LEU A 91 -8.95 -4.77 12.62
N TYR A 92 -8.24 -4.55 13.73
CA TYR A 92 -6.78 -4.65 13.75
C TYR A 92 -6.30 -6.07 13.46
N HIS A 93 -6.99 -7.10 13.97
CA HIS A 93 -6.67 -8.49 13.63
C HIS A 93 -6.84 -8.77 12.13
N LEU A 94 -7.94 -8.34 11.52
CA LEU A 94 -8.13 -8.46 10.06
C LEU A 94 -7.01 -7.77 9.27
N LYS A 95 -6.54 -6.61 9.72
CA LYS A 95 -5.42 -5.91 9.09
C LYS A 95 -4.11 -6.71 9.21
N GLU A 96 -3.87 -7.35 10.35
CA GLU A 96 -2.69 -8.21 10.57
C GLU A 96 -2.74 -9.45 9.68
N ASP A 97 -3.90 -10.10 9.56
CA ASP A 97 -4.11 -11.25 8.68
C ASP A 97 -3.78 -10.91 7.21
N LEU A 98 -4.21 -9.73 6.73
CA LEU A 98 -3.86 -9.25 5.38
C LEU A 98 -2.35 -9.04 5.20
N SER A 99 -1.66 -8.55 6.23
CA SER A 99 -0.21 -8.38 6.21
C SER A 99 0.51 -9.74 6.17
N THR A 100 -0.01 -10.74 6.87
CA THR A 100 0.50 -12.12 6.86
C THR A 100 0.34 -12.74 5.48
N ILE A 101 -0.83 -12.60 4.86
CA ILE A 101 -1.07 -13.03 3.47
C ILE A 101 -0.05 -12.39 2.51
N ASN A 102 0.20 -11.09 2.64
CA ASN A 102 1.18 -10.40 1.81
C ASN A 102 2.61 -10.97 2.00
N SER A 103 2.98 -11.32 3.23
CA SER A 103 4.27 -11.93 3.54
C SER A 103 4.39 -13.35 2.94
N HIS A 104 3.31 -14.14 2.95
CA HIS A 104 3.26 -15.45 2.33
C HIS A 104 3.41 -15.38 0.80
N ILE A 105 2.84 -14.35 0.17
CA ILE A 105 3.06 -14.09 -1.27
C ILE A 105 4.54 -13.85 -1.53
N VAL A 106 5.21 -13.00 -0.74
CA VAL A 106 6.65 -12.73 -0.90
C VAL A 106 7.49 -13.99 -0.72
N ASN A 107 7.19 -14.81 0.30
CA ASN A 107 7.90 -16.07 0.54
C ASN A 107 7.73 -17.06 -0.60
N LEU A 108 6.52 -17.18 -1.15
CA LEU A 108 6.24 -17.99 -2.33
C LEU A 108 7.09 -17.54 -3.52
N LEU A 109 7.20 -16.23 -3.76
CA LEU A 109 8.01 -15.69 -4.85
C LEU A 109 9.49 -16.02 -4.70
N ILE A 110 10.04 -15.92 -3.48
CA ILE A 110 11.44 -16.30 -3.18
C ILE A 110 11.66 -17.80 -3.43
N ALA A 111 10.73 -18.64 -3.01
CA ALA A 111 10.83 -20.09 -3.20
C ALA A 111 10.77 -20.49 -4.68
N ILE A 112 9.92 -19.82 -5.46
CA ILE A 112 9.84 -20.02 -6.91
C ILE A 112 11.14 -19.58 -7.59
N GLU A 113 11.73 -18.43 -7.22
CA GLU A 113 13.04 -18.02 -7.75
C GLU A 113 14.13 -19.05 -7.43
N SER A 114 14.13 -19.58 -6.22
CA SER A 114 15.17 -20.52 -5.77
C SER A 114 15.07 -21.87 -6.49
N ASN A 115 13.88 -22.24 -6.97
CA ASN A 115 13.60 -23.55 -7.56
C ASN A 115 12.68 -23.46 -8.80
N PRO A 116 13.06 -22.74 -9.88
CA PRO A 116 12.14 -22.35 -10.95
C PRO A 116 11.56 -23.53 -11.75
N ASN A 117 12.23 -24.69 -11.71
CA ASN A 117 11.83 -25.89 -12.45
C ASN A 117 11.21 -26.98 -11.55
N SER A 118 10.96 -26.69 -10.27
CA SER A 118 10.49 -27.70 -9.30
C SER A 118 9.25 -27.20 -8.56
N ALA A 119 8.10 -27.32 -9.24
CA ALA A 119 6.78 -26.99 -8.68
C ALA A 119 6.53 -27.64 -7.31
N GLN A 120 7.00 -28.86 -7.14
CA GLN A 120 6.88 -29.59 -5.87
C GLN A 120 7.52 -28.85 -4.68
N SER A 121 8.51 -28.00 -4.93
CA SER A 121 9.26 -27.29 -3.88
C SER A 121 8.51 -26.10 -3.29
N TYR A 122 7.45 -25.62 -3.94
CA TYR A 122 6.66 -24.47 -3.48
C TYR A 122 5.15 -24.73 -3.43
N LEU A 123 4.67 -25.93 -3.79
CA LEU A 123 3.26 -26.30 -3.66
C LEU A 123 2.74 -26.14 -2.21
N GLY A 124 3.53 -26.52 -1.21
CA GLY A 124 3.15 -26.33 0.20
C GLY A 124 2.88 -24.86 0.54
N LEU A 125 3.71 -23.94 0.04
CA LEU A 125 3.52 -22.50 0.25
C LEU A 125 2.27 -21.95 -0.47
N VAL A 126 1.92 -22.54 -1.62
CA VAL A 126 0.68 -22.20 -2.33
C VAL A 126 -0.54 -22.67 -1.54
N ASP A 127 -0.48 -23.88 -0.99
CA ASP A 127 -1.56 -24.43 -0.17
C ASP A 127 -1.73 -23.63 1.14
N ASP A 128 -0.63 -23.29 1.81
CA ASP A 128 -0.63 -22.42 2.99
C ASP A 128 -1.28 -21.06 2.66
N LEU A 129 -0.90 -20.43 1.54
CA LEU A 129 -1.47 -19.15 1.13
C LEU A 129 -2.99 -19.26 0.88
N LYS A 130 -3.46 -20.33 0.23
CA LYS A 130 -4.89 -20.57 0.01
C LYS A 130 -5.65 -20.77 1.31
N GLU A 131 -5.08 -21.51 2.25
CA GLU A 131 -5.67 -21.72 3.58
C GLU A 131 -5.82 -20.38 4.31
N ASN A 132 -4.77 -19.55 4.34
CA ASN A 132 -4.83 -18.21 4.96
C ASN A 132 -5.89 -17.30 4.30
N ILE A 133 -6.00 -17.32 2.97
CA ILE A 133 -7.05 -16.56 2.26
C ILE A 133 -8.45 -17.05 2.66
N ALA A 134 -8.64 -18.36 2.80
CA ALA A 134 -9.91 -18.94 3.18
C ALA A 134 -10.28 -18.62 4.65
N GLU A 135 -9.32 -18.71 5.57
CA GLU A 135 -9.48 -18.35 6.97
C GLU A 135 -9.84 -16.88 7.14
N TYR A 136 -9.08 -15.99 6.49
CA TYR A 136 -9.38 -14.55 6.47
C TYR A 136 -10.79 -14.29 5.93
N SER A 137 -11.16 -14.92 4.81
CA SER A 137 -12.48 -14.74 4.20
C SER A 137 -13.60 -15.11 5.16
N ASN A 138 -13.46 -16.23 5.88
CA ASN A 138 -14.43 -16.69 6.87
C ASN A 138 -14.49 -15.72 8.05
N TYR A 139 -13.35 -15.37 8.63
CA TYR A 139 -13.27 -14.45 9.77
C TYR A 139 -13.86 -13.07 9.44
N CYS A 140 -13.57 -12.53 8.26
CA CYS A 140 -14.10 -11.27 7.76
C CYS A 140 -15.64 -11.26 7.72
N THR A 141 -16.29 -12.37 7.31
CA THR A 141 -17.76 -12.44 7.30
C THR A 141 -18.35 -12.39 8.71
N THR A 142 -17.77 -13.10 9.67
CA THR A 142 -18.20 -13.09 11.08
C THR A 142 -18.04 -11.70 11.67
N ILE A 143 -16.85 -11.11 11.54
CA ILE A 143 -16.55 -9.78 12.10
C ILE A 143 -17.44 -8.69 11.50
N LYS A 144 -17.74 -8.74 10.20
CA LYS A 144 -18.69 -7.80 9.57
C LYS A 144 -20.07 -7.83 10.25
N SER A 145 -20.58 -9.02 10.57
CA SER A 145 -21.85 -9.17 11.27
C SER A 145 -21.78 -8.67 12.72
N ASP A 146 -20.71 -9.01 13.45
CA ASP A 146 -20.54 -8.62 14.85
C ASP A 146 -20.42 -7.11 14.99
N ILE A 147 -19.62 -6.46 14.14
CA ILE A 147 -19.47 -5.01 14.12
C ILE A 147 -20.80 -4.33 13.82
N ALA A 148 -21.57 -4.84 12.84
CA ALA A 148 -22.87 -4.27 12.50
C ALA A 148 -23.85 -4.32 13.69
N ASN A 149 -23.89 -5.45 14.42
CA ASN A 149 -24.73 -5.60 15.62
C ASN A 149 -24.27 -4.68 16.76
N ASN A 150 -22.97 -4.59 16.99
CA ASN A 150 -22.40 -3.71 18.00
C ASN A 150 -22.71 -2.25 17.65
N ASP A 151 -22.59 -1.86 16.38
CA ASP A 151 -22.86 -0.52 15.88
C ASP A 151 -24.31 -0.09 16.11
N LEU A 152 -25.29 -1.00 16.03
CA LEU A 152 -26.67 -0.68 16.39
C LEU A 152 -26.75 -0.22 17.85
N THR A 153 -26.15 -0.99 18.77
CA THR A 153 -26.15 -0.65 20.21
C THR A 153 -25.42 0.67 20.47
N ILE A 154 -24.24 0.83 19.86
CA ILE A 154 -23.41 2.04 20.03
C ILE A 154 -24.14 3.28 19.50
N ASN A 155 -24.69 3.21 18.28
CA ASN A 155 -25.34 4.36 17.66
C ASN A 155 -26.65 4.73 18.38
N THR A 156 -27.39 3.75 18.91
CA THR A 156 -28.56 4.00 19.75
C THR A 156 -28.17 4.80 21.00
N PHE A 157 -27.11 4.38 21.70
CA PHE A 157 -26.61 5.09 22.86
C PHE A 157 -26.14 6.52 22.52
N LEU A 158 -25.29 6.68 21.50
CA LEU A 158 -24.77 8.00 21.08
C LEU A 158 -25.88 8.96 20.61
N SER A 159 -27.04 8.42 20.21
CA SER A 159 -28.20 9.21 19.78
C SER A 159 -29.19 9.50 20.90
N SER A 160 -29.00 8.91 22.10
CA SER A 160 -29.91 9.08 23.23
C SER A 160 -29.93 10.53 23.73
N ASP A 161 -31.06 10.94 24.29
CA ASP A 161 -31.17 12.29 24.86
C ASP A 161 -30.23 12.46 26.06
N ASP A 162 -29.98 11.40 26.83
CA ASP A 162 -29.03 11.40 27.94
C ASP A 162 -27.61 11.69 27.45
N PHE A 163 -27.14 10.99 26.40
CA PHE A 163 -25.84 11.25 25.77
C PHE A 163 -25.78 12.67 25.18
N LYS A 164 -26.84 13.10 24.49
CA LYS A 164 -26.89 14.44 23.90
C LYS A 164 -26.84 15.53 24.96
N ASN A 165 -27.48 15.35 26.11
CA ASN A 165 -27.45 16.33 27.19
C ASN A 165 -26.05 16.45 27.79
N ILE A 166 -25.32 15.35 27.96
CA ILE A 166 -23.89 15.36 28.31
C ILE A 166 -23.07 16.11 27.24
N SER A 167 -23.33 15.81 25.96
CA SER A 167 -22.61 16.44 24.84
C SER A 167 -22.88 17.94 24.70
N LYS A 168 -24.08 18.43 25.06
CA LYS A 168 -24.41 19.86 25.00
C LYS A 168 -23.68 20.66 26.06
N ASP A 169 -23.50 20.09 27.25
CA ASP A 169 -22.70 20.71 28.32
C ASP A 169 -21.19 20.68 28.03
N LEU A 170 -20.75 19.80 27.12
CA LEU A 170 -19.38 19.74 26.59
C LEU A 170 -19.08 20.83 25.54
N VAL A 171 -20.09 21.38 24.85
CA VAL A 171 -19.90 22.39 23.79
C VAL A 171 -19.91 23.81 24.35
N THR A 172 -18.72 24.28 24.75
CA THR A 172 -18.36 25.70 24.65
C THR A 172 -17.51 26.02 23.41
N ASP A 173 -17.09 25.01 22.63
CA ASP A 173 -16.44 25.19 21.34
C ASP A 173 -17.19 24.43 20.22
N ALA A 174 -17.87 25.21 19.37
CA ALA A 174 -18.85 24.74 18.38
C ALA A 174 -18.26 24.09 17.11
N SER A 175 -17.09 23.45 17.17
CA SER A 175 -16.40 22.90 15.98
C SER A 175 -16.45 21.38 15.81
N LEU A 176 -16.97 20.62 16.78
CA LEU A 176 -16.90 19.15 16.76
C LEU A 176 -18.11 18.44 16.11
N PHE A 177 -19.25 19.13 15.93
CA PHE A 177 -20.50 18.50 15.48
C PHE A 177 -20.91 18.80 14.03
N SER A 178 -20.10 19.52 13.26
CA SER A 178 -20.47 19.90 11.88
C SER A 178 -20.15 18.86 10.80
N ASN A 179 -19.55 17.71 11.14
CA ASN A 179 -19.14 16.71 10.14
C ASN A 179 -19.81 15.34 10.37
N ILE A 180 -21.14 15.30 10.32
CA ILE A 180 -21.85 14.13 9.81
C ILE A 180 -21.87 14.30 8.28
N PRO A 181 -21.20 13.47 7.47
CA PRO A 181 -21.06 13.73 6.05
C PRO A 181 -22.41 13.57 5.34
N ASN A 182 -23.01 14.68 4.94
CA ASN A 182 -23.91 14.68 3.79
C ASN A 182 -23.05 14.55 2.53
N VAL A 183 -23.33 13.51 1.76
CA VAL A 183 -22.77 13.27 0.43
C VAL A 183 -22.99 14.51 -0.45
N ASN A 184 -21.91 15.14 -0.94
CA ASN A 184 -21.86 15.77 -2.26
C ASN A 184 -20.44 16.18 -2.72
N VAL A 185 -20.01 15.45 -3.74
CA VAL A 185 -19.18 15.76 -4.93
C VAL A 185 -18.68 17.20 -5.16
N ARG A 186 -17.39 17.28 -5.61
CA ARG A 186 -16.64 18.38 -6.29
C ARG A 186 -16.15 19.52 -5.37
N LYS A 187 -14.93 20.07 -5.48
CA LYS A 187 -14.04 20.34 -6.63
C LYS A 187 -12.61 20.66 -6.14
N GLN A 188 -11.62 20.36 -6.98
CA GLN A 188 -10.23 20.80 -6.87
C GLN A 188 -10.07 22.32 -6.72
N GLY A 189 -9.12 22.71 -5.88
CA GLY A 189 -8.46 24.02 -5.79
C GLY A 189 -7.55 24.00 -4.55
N ASN A 190 -6.38 24.62 -4.46
CA ASN A 190 -5.58 25.44 -5.36
C ASN A 190 -4.13 25.29 -4.88
N ILE A 191 -3.19 25.23 -5.82
CA ILE A 191 -1.75 25.17 -5.56
C ILE A 191 -1.29 26.57 -5.11
N VAL A 192 -0.70 26.64 -3.92
CA VAL A 192 -0.03 27.83 -3.41
C VAL A 192 1.39 27.88 -3.97
N ASN A 193 1.62 28.83 -4.86
CA ASN A 193 2.93 29.17 -5.40
C ASN A 193 3.75 29.92 -4.33
N ASN A 194 4.80 29.28 -3.82
CA ASN A 194 5.92 29.97 -3.19
C ASN A 194 7.18 29.77 -4.04
N SER A 195 7.31 30.62 -5.06
CA SER A 195 8.58 30.81 -5.78
C SER A 195 9.52 31.64 -4.90
N SER A 196 10.46 30.97 -4.24
CA SER A 196 11.68 31.61 -3.75
C SER A 196 12.89 31.05 -4.50
N SER A 197 13.61 31.98 -5.12
CA SER A 197 14.73 31.85 -6.05
C SER A 197 15.85 30.89 -5.60
N LEU A 198 16.14 29.88 -6.43
CA LEU A 198 17.43 29.18 -6.45
C LEU A 198 18.12 29.49 -7.78
N SER A 199 19.17 30.27 -7.66
CA SER A 199 20.04 30.74 -8.73
C SER A 199 20.85 29.60 -9.38
N SER A 200 20.95 29.66 -10.71
CA SER A 200 21.81 28.85 -11.61
C SER A 200 21.59 27.34 -11.61
N GLU A 201 20.54 26.88 -12.29
CA GLU A 201 20.27 25.46 -12.52
C GLU A 201 21.34 24.83 -13.43
N LYS A 202 22.24 24.05 -12.83
CA LYS A 202 22.91 22.97 -13.57
C LYS A 202 21.82 22.05 -14.13
N ASN A 203 21.87 21.77 -15.41
CA ASN A 203 20.93 20.86 -16.07
C ASN A 203 21.36 19.41 -15.80
N TYR A 204 20.64 18.71 -14.91
CA TYR A 204 20.87 17.31 -14.56
C TYR A 204 19.93 16.41 -15.36
N ILE A 205 20.31 16.11 -16.59
CA ILE A 205 19.60 15.12 -17.43
C ILE A 205 20.56 14.00 -17.77
N ASN A 206 20.12 12.78 -17.53
CA ASN A 206 20.77 11.57 -18.02
C ASN A 206 19.73 10.73 -18.76
N ASN A 207 19.88 10.57 -20.07
CA ASN A 207 19.01 9.69 -20.87
C ASN A 207 19.68 8.34 -21.19
N VAL A 208 20.73 7.99 -20.44
CA VAL A 208 21.53 6.78 -20.67
C VAL A 208 21.39 5.86 -19.46
N LEU A 209 20.90 4.65 -19.70
CA LEU A 209 21.07 3.55 -18.77
C LEU A 209 22.49 3.01 -18.96
N ARG A 210 23.33 3.15 -17.93
CA ARG A 210 24.70 2.64 -17.95
C ARG A 210 24.85 1.50 -16.95
N ILE A 211 25.16 0.32 -17.44
CA ILE A 211 25.36 -0.90 -16.65
C ILE A 211 26.85 -1.19 -16.67
N SER A 212 27.54 -0.97 -15.55
CA SER A 212 29.00 -1.02 -15.49
C SER A 212 29.49 -2.09 -14.52
N GLU A 213 30.06 -3.14 -15.08
CA GLU A 213 30.78 -4.17 -14.31
C GLU A 213 32.12 -3.64 -13.78
N LYS A 214 32.71 -2.66 -14.48
CA LYS A 214 33.95 -2.00 -14.06
C LYS A 214 33.76 -1.23 -12.75
N ASP A 215 32.65 -0.50 -12.65
CA ASP A 215 32.31 0.31 -11.47
C ASP A 215 31.52 -0.47 -10.41
N ASN A 216 31.10 -1.71 -10.73
CA ASN A 216 30.11 -2.50 -10.00
C ASN A 216 28.81 -1.72 -9.70
N LYS A 217 28.33 -0.93 -10.68
CA LYS A 217 27.21 0.02 -10.53
C LYS A 217 26.32 0.09 -11.77
N VAL A 218 25.06 0.44 -11.52
CA VAL A 218 24.06 0.80 -12.53
C VAL A 218 23.70 2.27 -12.35
N TYR A 219 23.70 3.01 -13.45
CA TYR A 219 23.32 4.42 -13.51
C TYR A 219 22.02 4.53 -14.31
N LEU A 220 20.93 4.85 -13.62
CA LEU A 220 19.60 4.95 -14.20
C LEU A 220 19.41 6.28 -14.94
N PRO A 221 18.57 6.31 -15.98
CA PRO A 221 18.10 7.56 -16.58
C PRO A 221 17.31 8.42 -15.59
N TYR A 222 17.49 9.74 -15.67
CA TYR A 222 16.77 10.72 -14.85
C TYR A 222 16.62 12.08 -15.55
N LYS A 223 15.58 12.82 -15.14
CA LYS A 223 15.28 14.19 -15.55
C LYS A 223 15.24 15.14 -14.35
N ASN A 224 15.42 16.44 -14.61
CA ASN A 224 15.41 17.47 -13.55
C ASN A 224 14.12 17.46 -12.71
N ASN A 225 12.97 17.22 -13.33
CA ASN A 225 11.69 17.18 -12.61
C ASN A 225 11.63 16.02 -11.61
N GLU A 226 12.21 14.86 -11.93
CA GLU A 226 12.29 13.72 -10.99
C GLU A 226 13.16 14.09 -9.79
N ILE A 227 14.35 14.67 -10.02
CA ILE A 227 15.23 15.12 -8.94
C ILE A 227 14.53 16.17 -8.06
N HIS A 228 13.83 17.11 -8.68
CA HIS A 228 13.07 18.13 -7.96
C HIS A 228 11.95 17.51 -7.12
N SER A 229 11.22 16.53 -7.65
CA SER A 229 10.18 15.80 -6.91
C SER A 229 10.72 15.16 -5.64
N TYR A 230 11.89 14.51 -5.68
CA TYR A 230 12.52 13.94 -4.47
C TYR A 230 12.86 15.01 -3.42
N LEU A 231 13.43 16.14 -3.84
CA LEU A 231 13.78 17.23 -2.92
C LEU A 231 12.55 17.87 -2.25
N VAL A 232 11.43 17.92 -2.97
CA VAL A 232 10.17 18.49 -2.45
C VAL A 232 9.43 17.50 -1.57
N GLN A 233 9.36 16.23 -1.96
CA GLN A 233 8.60 15.20 -1.24
C GLN A 233 9.27 14.78 0.07
N PHE A 234 10.61 14.84 0.14
CA PHE A 234 11.39 14.38 1.29
C PHE A 234 12.30 15.50 1.84
N PRO A 235 11.73 16.57 2.43
CA PRO A 235 12.51 17.69 2.92
C PRO A 235 13.40 17.26 4.10
N GLY A 236 14.71 17.20 3.87
CA GLY A 236 15.72 16.86 4.89
C GLY A 236 16.49 15.56 4.63
N ASP A 237 15.99 14.68 3.76
CA ASP A 237 16.64 13.38 3.46
C ASP A 237 17.81 13.51 2.47
N TYR A 238 17.82 14.60 1.71
CA TYR A 238 18.80 14.88 0.67
C TYR A 238 19.46 16.24 0.87
N ARG A 239 20.79 16.27 0.72
CA ARG A 239 21.59 17.49 0.89
C ARG A 239 21.66 18.34 -0.38
N SER A 240 21.56 17.72 -1.55
CA SER A 240 21.60 18.38 -2.85
C SER A 240 21.01 17.50 -3.96
N ALA A 241 20.86 18.06 -5.16
CA ALA A 241 20.52 17.30 -6.37
C ALA A 241 21.50 16.15 -6.63
N GLU A 242 22.80 16.36 -6.45
CA GLU A 242 23.80 15.29 -6.59
C GLU A 242 23.68 14.20 -5.53
N ASP A 243 23.19 14.53 -4.33
CA ASP A 243 22.90 13.54 -3.29
C ASP A 243 21.72 12.64 -3.69
N VAL A 244 20.65 13.23 -4.25
CA VAL A 244 19.54 12.47 -4.84
C VAL A 244 20.04 11.54 -5.94
N ILE A 245 20.84 12.05 -6.89
CA ILE A 245 21.39 11.24 -8.00
C ILE A 245 22.17 10.04 -7.47
N LYS A 246 23.04 10.26 -6.48
CA LYS A 246 23.88 9.20 -5.91
C LYS A 246 23.11 8.14 -5.14
N LYS A 247 21.99 8.49 -4.49
CA LYS A 247 21.21 7.56 -3.67
C LYS A 247 20.14 6.83 -4.49
N GLU A 248 19.43 7.55 -5.35
CA GLU A 248 18.23 7.05 -6.02
C GLU A 248 18.49 6.55 -7.45
N PHE A 249 19.50 7.10 -8.12
CA PHE A 249 19.76 6.83 -9.55
C PHE A 249 21.08 6.11 -9.81
N ILE A 250 21.86 5.83 -8.76
CA ILE A 250 23.11 5.07 -8.86
C ILE A 250 23.07 3.94 -7.82
N LEU A 251 22.87 2.72 -8.30
CA LEU A 251 22.71 1.55 -7.44
C LEU A 251 23.83 0.53 -7.69
N PRO A 252 24.25 -0.26 -6.67
CA PRO A 252 25.18 -1.35 -6.87
C PRO A 252 24.66 -2.36 -7.90
N LEU A 253 25.53 -2.91 -8.73
CA LEU A 253 25.13 -3.89 -9.75
C LEU A 253 24.43 -5.11 -9.14
N ASP A 254 24.94 -5.60 -8.00
CA ASP A 254 24.38 -6.73 -7.25
C ASP A 254 22.91 -6.56 -6.85
N TYR A 255 22.41 -5.32 -6.71
CA TYR A 255 21.00 -5.05 -6.43
C TYR A 255 20.06 -5.63 -7.50
N TYR A 256 20.56 -5.77 -8.73
CA TYR A 256 19.82 -6.28 -9.88
C TYR A 256 20.23 -7.69 -10.29
N ILE A 257 21.52 -8.04 -10.20
CA ILE A 257 22.03 -9.29 -10.77
C ILE A 257 22.08 -10.45 -9.78
N LYS A 258 22.10 -10.19 -8.46
CA LYS A 258 22.24 -11.25 -7.46
C LYS A 258 21.04 -12.20 -7.43
N HIS A 259 19.85 -11.63 -7.61
CA HIS A 259 18.56 -12.33 -7.65
C HIS A 259 17.75 -11.76 -8.83
N PRO A 260 18.05 -12.18 -10.08
CA PRO A 260 17.51 -11.52 -11.27
C PRO A 260 16.01 -11.74 -11.46
N VAL A 261 15.45 -12.85 -10.96
CA VAL A 261 14.01 -13.12 -11.01
C VAL A 261 13.29 -12.20 -10.03
N LEU A 262 13.73 -12.13 -8.77
CA LEU A 262 13.17 -11.20 -7.79
C LEU A 262 13.38 -9.74 -8.20
N SER A 263 14.51 -9.42 -8.83
CA SER A 263 14.75 -8.07 -9.32
C SER A 263 13.79 -7.73 -10.45
N ARG A 264 13.54 -8.63 -11.40
CA ARG A 264 12.52 -8.40 -12.44
C ARG A 264 11.13 -8.21 -11.84
N PHE A 265 10.74 -9.05 -10.88
CA PHE A 265 9.48 -8.89 -10.16
C PHE A 265 9.41 -7.51 -9.48
N ARG A 266 10.39 -7.18 -8.64
CA ARG A 266 10.42 -5.94 -7.85
C ARG A 266 10.37 -4.70 -8.73
N GLU A 267 11.20 -4.64 -9.77
CA GLU A 267 11.25 -3.45 -10.64
C GLU A 267 9.97 -3.33 -11.49
N ALA A 268 9.39 -4.45 -11.95
CA ALA A 268 8.14 -4.43 -12.69
C ALA A 268 6.96 -4.07 -11.80
N TYR A 269 6.95 -4.57 -10.55
CA TYR A 269 5.97 -4.21 -9.56
C TYR A 269 6.04 -2.72 -9.28
N SER A 270 7.23 -2.18 -8.99
CA SER A 270 7.41 -0.75 -8.72
C SER A 270 7.05 0.14 -9.91
N LEU A 271 7.36 -0.29 -11.15
CA LEU A 271 6.95 0.42 -12.36
C LEU A 271 5.43 0.58 -12.44
N ILE A 272 4.70 -0.52 -12.27
CA ILE A 272 3.24 -0.53 -12.40
C ILE A 272 2.57 0.13 -11.20
N ARG A 273 3.04 -0.19 -9.99
CA ARG A 273 2.45 0.24 -8.74
C ARG A 273 2.84 1.67 -8.37
N ASP A 274 4.13 1.97 -8.31
CA ASP A 274 4.62 3.22 -7.72
C ASP A 274 4.70 4.32 -8.77
N ARG A 275 5.14 3.98 -10.00
CA ARG A 275 5.36 4.99 -11.07
C ARG A 275 4.11 5.27 -11.88
N GLU A 276 3.27 4.26 -12.12
CA GLU A 276 2.01 4.42 -12.86
C GLU A 276 0.75 4.42 -11.98
N ALA A 277 0.88 4.22 -10.67
CA ALA A 277 -0.24 4.22 -9.72
C ALA A 277 -1.38 3.25 -10.10
N LYS A 278 -1.04 2.12 -10.74
CA LYS A 278 -2.00 1.04 -11.05
C LYS A 278 -2.22 0.16 -9.84
N SER A 279 -3.23 -0.71 -9.91
CA SER A 279 -3.60 -1.57 -8.79
C SER A 279 -2.49 -2.56 -8.41
N VAL A 280 -2.45 -2.97 -7.13
CA VAL A 280 -1.52 -3.99 -6.63
C VAL A 280 -1.57 -5.28 -7.46
N VAL A 281 -2.75 -5.69 -7.94
CA VAL A 281 -2.83 -6.89 -8.78
C VAL A 281 -2.30 -6.66 -10.16
N GLU A 282 -2.62 -5.55 -10.83
CA GLU A 282 -2.01 -5.26 -12.12
C GLU A 282 -0.48 -5.31 -11.97
N ALA A 283 0.05 -4.75 -10.87
CA ALA A 283 1.46 -4.83 -10.55
C ALA A 283 1.94 -6.27 -10.31
N ILE A 284 1.25 -7.09 -9.51
CA ILE A 284 1.60 -8.51 -9.26
C ILE A 284 1.54 -9.32 -10.55
N LYS A 285 0.45 -9.26 -11.32
CA LYS A 285 0.30 -10.00 -12.57
C LYS A 285 1.39 -9.62 -13.56
N TYR A 286 1.60 -8.33 -13.77
CA TYR A 286 2.61 -7.84 -14.69
C TYR A 286 4.02 -8.23 -14.25
N SER A 287 4.34 -8.06 -12.97
CA SER A 287 5.64 -8.41 -12.40
C SER A 287 5.92 -9.92 -12.39
N MET A 288 4.92 -10.76 -12.09
CA MET A 288 5.06 -12.22 -12.18
C MET A 288 5.18 -12.71 -13.62
N ASN A 289 4.53 -12.05 -14.58
CA ASN A 289 4.76 -12.37 -15.99
C ASN A 289 6.21 -12.04 -16.40
N LEU A 290 6.74 -10.90 -15.95
CA LEU A 290 8.09 -10.47 -16.30
C LEU A 290 9.19 -11.19 -15.51
N MET A 291 8.94 -11.67 -14.29
CA MET A 291 10.00 -12.29 -13.46
C MET A 291 10.65 -13.50 -14.13
N PHE A 292 9.91 -14.25 -14.96
CA PHE A 292 10.39 -15.40 -15.74
C PHE A 292 10.88 -15.05 -17.15
N SER A 293 10.90 -13.78 -17.52
CA SER A 293 11.48 -13.33 -18.79
C SER A 293 13.01 -13.32 -18.68
N TYR A 294 13.66 -14.48 -18.83
CA TYR A 294 15.09 -14.65 -18.58
C TYR A 294 15.98 -13.77 -19.49
N ASP A 295 15.54 -13.50 -20.71
CA ASP A 295 16.22 -12.63 -21.67
C ASP A 295 16.07 -11.12 -21.34
N LEU A 296 15.22 -10.78 -20.36
CA LEU A 296 15.01 -9.41 -19.90
C LEU A 296 15.97 -9.11 -18.74
N ASN A 297 16.82 -8.11 -18.92
CA ASN A 297 17.67 -7.61 -17.84
C ASN A 297 16.84 -6.71 -16.88
N PRO A 298 16.81 -6.99 -15.56
CA PRO A 298 16.04 -6.20 -14.59
C PRO A 298 16.41 -4.71 -14.55
N THR A 299 17.65 -4.34 -14.93
CA THR A 299 18.05 -2.92 -15.00
C THR A 299 17.30 -2.15 -16.08
N ILE A 300 16.83 -2.83 -17.14
CA ILE A 300 16.00 -2.21 -18.19
C ILE A 300 14.66 -1.81 -17.60
N ILE A 301 14.02 -2.72 -16.86
CA ILE A 301 12.75 -2.45 -16.18
C ILE A 301 12.90 -1.27 -15.22
N ALA A 302 13.99 -1.25 -14.45
CA ALA A 302 14.30 -0.16 -13.52
C ALA A 302 14.45 1.20 -14.24
N ALA A 303 14.97 1.21 -15.47
CA ALA A 303 15.17 2.42 -16.26
C ALA A 303 13.89 2.95 -16.94
N CYS A 304 12.94 2.06 -17.25
CA CYS A 304 11.63 2.46 -17.79
C CYS A 304 10.84 3.30 -16.78
N LYS A 305 10.22 4.37 -17.27
CA LYS A 305 9.39 5.29 -16.47
C LYS A 305 7.90 4.98 -16.59
N THR A 306 7.51 4.30 -17.67
CA THR A 306 6.13 3.87 -17.93
C THR A 306 6.11 2.41 -18.41
N GLN A 307 4.96 1.75 -18.26
CA GLN A 307 4.67 0.43 -18.83
C GLN A 307 4.84 0.45 -20.35
N GLU A 308 4.41 1.54 -21.01
CA GLU A 308 4.56 1.71 -22.46
C GLU A 308 6.04 1.63 -22.90
N GLN A 309 6.95 2.30 -22.19
CA GLN A 309 8.39 2.24 -22.50
C GLN A 309 8.94 0.82 -22.36
N LEU A 310 8.46 0.08 -21.35
CA LEU A 310 8.87 -1.30 -21.16
C LEU A 310 8.29 -2.21 -22.24
N GLU A 311 7.03 -2.03 -22.62
CA GLU A 311 6.40 -2.77 -23.72
C GLU A 311 7.08 -2.50 -25.08
N ASN A 312 7.49 -1.27 -25.34
CA ASN A 312 8.31 -0.91 -26.51
C ASN A 312 9.63 -1.69 -26.51
N TYR A 313 10.33 -1.74 -25.37
CA TYR A 313 11.56 -2.52 -25.24
C TYR A 313 11.31 -4.01 -25.47
N LEU A 314 10.29 -4.59 -24.83
CA LEU A 314 9.94 -6.00 -24.95
C LEU A 314 9.60 -6.37 -26.40
N THR A 315 8.89 -5.50 -27.12
CA THR A 315 8.59 -5.69 -28.54
C THR A 315 9.88 -5.71 -29.37
N CYS A 316 10.81 -4.79 -29.12
CA CYS A 316 12.11 -4.77 -29.78
C CYS A 316 12.93 -6.03 -29.45
N LEU A 317 12.91 -6.48 -28.20
CA LEU A 317 13.59 -7.70 -27.74
C LEU A 317 13.01 -8.95 -28.43
N GLU A 318 11.70 -9.09 -28.47
CA GLU A 318 11.00 -10.21 -29.11
C GLU A 318 11.30 -10.31 -30.62
N ASN A 319 11.47 -9.16 -31.29
CA ASN A 319 11.76 -9.09 -32.73
C ASN A 319 13.26 -9.10 -33.06
N ASN A 320 14.15 -9.12 -32.06
CA ASN A 320 15.61 -8.91 -32.23
C ASN A 320 15.95 -7.57 -32.91
N GLU A 321 15.18 -6.51 -32.62
CA GLU A 321 15.30 -5.18 -33.19
C GLU A 321 15.64 -4.14 -32.11
N LEU A 322 16.56 -4.45 -31.19
CA LEU A 322 16.93 -3.54 -30.09
C LEU A 322 17.46 -2.18 -30.58
N ASP A 323 17.99 -2.11 -31.81
CA ASP A 323 18.38 -0.85 -32.45
C ASP A 323 17.19 0.10 -32.68
N ASN A 324 15.95 -0.40 -32.68
CA ASN A 324 14.72 0.38 -32.82
C ASN A 324 14.20 0.93 -31.48
N PHE A 325 14.76 0.52 -30.34
CA PHE A 325 14.41 1.09 -29.04
C PHE A 325 14.97 2.52 -28.91
N LYS A 326 14.12 3.51 -28.60
CA LYS A 326 14.48 4.94 -28.59
C LYS A 326 14.15 5.69 -27.31
N ASP A 327 13.51 5.05 -26.33
CA ASP A 327 13.10 5.74 -25.10
C ASP A 327 14.32 6.20 -24.27
N PHE A 328 15.39 5.42 -24.25
CA PHE A 328 16.68 5.78 -23.68
C PHE A 328 17.83 4.98 -24.31
N GLU A 329 19.06 5.48 -24.17
CA GLU A 329 20.27 4.78 -24.64
C GLU A 329 20.70 3.73 -23.60
N ILE A 330 21.15 2.56 -24.05
CA ILE A 330 21.62 1.47 -23.17
C ILE A 330 23.12 1.25 -23.43
N LYS A 331 23.95 1.35 -22.38
CA LYS A 331 25.40 1.12 -22.44
C LYS A 331 25.83 0.04 -21.46
N PHE A 332 26.47 -1.00 -21.99
CA PHE A 332 27.15 -2.03 -21.21
C PHE A 332 28.64 -1.74 -21.16
N GLU A 333 29.18 -1.58 -19.96
CA GLU A 333 30.62 -1.46 -19.71
C GLU A 333 31.11 -2.74 -19.04
N ILE A 334 31.48 -3.70 -19.89
CA ILE A 334 31.95 -5.01 -19.46
C ILE A 334 33.40 -4.89 -18.98
N SER A 335 33.73 -5.54 -17.87
CA SER A 335 35.11 -5.66 -17.43
C SER A 335 35.87 -6.57 -18.41
N PRO A 336 37.06 -6.19 -18.90
CA PRO A 336 37.85 -7.10 -19.72
C PRO A 336 38.13 -8.38 -18.91
N LEU A 337 37.83 -9.53 -19.53
CA LEU A 337 38.04 -10.87 -18.99
C LEU A 337 39.49 -11.10 -18.53
#